data_AF-A0A2C5YEJ0-F1
#
_entry.id   AF-A0A2C5YEJ0-F1
#
_cell.length_a   1.000
_cell.length_b   1.000
_cell.length_c   1.000
_cell.angle_alpha   90.00
_cell.angle_beta   90.00
_cell.angle_gamma   90.00
#
_symmetry.space_group_name_H-M   'P 1'
#
loop_
_entity.id
_entity.type
_entity.pdbx_description
1 polymer ?
#
loop_
_entity_poly.entity_id
_entity_poly.type
_entity_poly.pdbx_seq_one_letter_code
_entity_poly.pdbx_strand_id
1 'polypeptide(L)'
;MATPSLNFITFNQDHSCLAVGTSKGFRIYHTDPFSRIFSSDDGNIAIIEMLFSTSLVAMILSPRHLIIQNTKRASIICELTFPSAVLAVRLNRKRLAIVLEEELYLYDISNMSLLHTIATSPNPSAICALSPSSENCYVAYPLPKPRDDSDPTQRPSHAPPQSTYIAPTSGEVLVFDALTLKAVNVIEAHRSPLSCICLNNDGTLLATASETGTIIRVFSVPRGQKLYQFRRGTYPSTIYSMSFNLSSTLLCVSSTSDTVHIFRLGPPPTNATPSGAPVEPPASPRQDRWSRARSYEDADSPSNSAAESPRSETAEAASTGTNRQASHRQSDSFGNILRRSSQMMGRGVVGVVGSYLPQSVTEMWEPLRDFAYIKIPRSSASAGGRMSGASPSAPLRSVVAMSSSSPQVMVVTSDGGFYVYNIDMENGGEGYLVKQFSVLEGDDKNDVSTYGGP
;
A
#
# COMPACT_ATOMS: atom_id res chain seq x y z
N MET A 1 -5.14 -39.46 8.66
CA MET A 1 -4.89 -38.92 7.30
C MET A 1 -4.25 -37.55 7.46
N ALA A 2 -3.19 -37.23 6.72
CA ALA A 2 -2.57 -35.91 6.78
C ALA A 2 -3.58 -34.79 6.43
N THR A 3 -3.61 -33.71 7.20
CA THR A 3 -4.40 -32.52 6.92
C THR A 3 -3.97 -31.92 5.57
N PRO A 4 -4.90 -31.51 4.69
CA PRO A 4 -4.54 -30.90 3.43
C PRO A 4 -3.82 -29.56 3.68
N SER A 5 -2.71 -29.32 2.99
CA SER A 5 -2.01 -28.04 3.03
C SER A 5 -2.71 -27.01 2.14
N LEU A 6 -2.81 -25.77 2.62
CA LEU A 6 -3.32 -24.65 1.83
C LEU A 6 -2.25 -24.20 0.84
N ASN A 7 -2.61 -24.12 -0.45
CA ASN A 7 -1.71 -23.66 -1.52
C ASN A 7 -2.11 -22.26 -2.01
N PHE A 8 -3.41 -22.04 -2.20
CA PHE A 8 -3.93 -20.80 -2.81
C PHE A 8 -5.27 -20.42 -2.20
N ILE A 9 -5.51 -19.12 -2.08
CA ILE A 9 -6.77 -18.59 -1.59
C ILE A 9 -7.08 -17.25 -2.24
N THR A 10 -8.31 -17.08 -2.72
CA THR A 10 -8.74 -15.83 -3.34
C THR A 10 -10.24 -15.66 -3.22
N PHE A 11 -10.68 -14.40 -3.10
CA PHE A 11 -12.08 -14.06 -3.29
C PHE A 11 -12.38 -14.01 -4.79
N ASN A 12 -13.62 -14.29 -5.16
CA ASN A 12 -14.09 -13.94 -6.49
C ASN A 12 -14.25 -12.40 -6.62
N GLN A 13 -14.51 -11.95 -7.85
CA GLN A 13 -14.47 -10.54 -8.24
C GLN A 13 -15.46 -9.64 -7.47
N ASP A 14 -16.57 -10.20 -6.97
CA ASP A 14 -17.59 -9.49 -6.20
C ASP A 14 -17.59 -9.84 -4.70
N HIS A 15 -16.60 -10.61 -4.25
CA HIS A 15 -16.41 -11.07 -2.87
C HIS A 15 -17.55 -11.93 -2.30
N SER A 16 -18.44 -12.46 -3.14
CA SER A 16 -19.53 -13.35 -2.73
C SER A 16 -19.10 -14.80 -2.50
N CYS A 17 -17.94 -15.19 -3.05
CA CYS A 17 -17.38 -16.52 -2.92
C CYS A 17 -15.89 -16.48 -2.58
N LEU A 18 -15.43 -17.53 -1.91
CA LEU A 18 -14.04 -17.78 -1.56
C LEU A 18 -13.59 -19.09 -2.20
N ALA A 19 -12.56 -19.03 -3.04
CA ALA A 19 -11.93 -20.19 -3.66
C ALA A 19 -10.67 -20.58 -2.90
N VAL A 20 -10.52 -21.89 -2.64
CA VAL A 20 -9.46 -22.45 -1.80
C VAL A 20 -8.82 -23.62 -2.53
N GLY A 21 -7.56 -23.47 -2.92
CA GLY A 21 -6.73 -24.52 -3.52
C GLY A 21 -5.87 -25.20 -2.45
N THR A 22 -5.88 -26.52 -2.43
CA THR A 22 -5.15 -27.35 -1.46
C THR A 22 -4.30 -28.40 -2.15
N SER A 23 -3.46 -29.10 -1.38
CA SER A 23 -2.67 -30.23 -1.91
C SER A 23 -3.48 -31.46 -2.31
N LYS A 24 -4.79 -31.50 -2.01
CA LYS A 24 -5.66 -32.64 -2.34
C LYS A 24 -6.79 -32.31 -3.30
N GLY A 25 -7.05 -31.03 -3.54
CA GLY A 25 -8.07 -30.58 -4.45
C GLY A 25 -8.44 -29.13 -4.17
N PHE A 26 -9.67 -28.74 -4.47
CA PHE A 26 -10.14 -27.38 -4.20
C PHE A 26 -11.52 -27.36 -3.57
N ARG A 27 -11.82 -26.23 -2.92
CA ARG A 27 -13.08 -25.96 -2.26
C ARG A 27 -13.55 -24.57 -2.64
N ILE A 28 -14.86 -24.40 -2.75
CA ILE A 28 -15.50 -23.10 -2.97
C ILE A 28 -16.51 -22.90 -1.86
N TYR A 29 -16.48 -21.72 -1.24
CA TYR A 29 -17.39 -21.32 -0.17
C TYR A 29 -18.19 -20.08 -0.59
N HIS A 30 -19.44 -19.98 -0.18
CA HIS A 30 -20.11 -18.69 -0.05
C HIS A 30 -19.54 -17.95 1.16
N THR A 31 -19.50 -16.62 1.08
CA THR A 31 -19.01 -15.79 2.18
C THR A 31 -20.11 -15.39 3.16
N ASP A 32 -21.36 -15.26 2.71
CA ASP A 32 -22.51 -14.87 3.54
C ASP A 32 -23.83 -15.52 3.06
N PRO A 33 -24.43 -16.47 3.83
CA PRO A 33 -23.85 -17.14 4.98
C PRO A 33 -22.65 -18.01 4.58
N PHE A 34 -21.64 -18.09 5.45
CA PHE A 34 -20.46 -18.89 5.18
C PHE A 34 -20.80 -20.37 5.09
N SER A 35 -20.62 -20.95 3.90
CA SER A 35 -20.98 -22.34 3.63
C SER A 35 -20.20 -22.88 2.44
N ARG A 36 -19.79 -24.14 2.52
CA ARG A 36 -19.11 -24.82 1.42
C ARG A 36 -20.11 -25.19 0.33
N ILE A 37 -19.89 -24.70 -0.90
CA ILE A 37 -20.77 -24.98 -2.05
C ILE A 37 -20.23 -26.04 -2.99
N PHE A 38 -18.91 -26.18 -3.06
CA PHE A 38 -18.28 -27.15 -3.94
C PHE A 38 -16.98 -27.66 -3.30
N SER A 39 -16.70 -28.94 -3.53
CA SER A 39 -15.46 -29.59 -3.14
C SER A 39 -15.11 -30.59 -4.22
N SER A 40 -13.85 -30.61 -4.62
CA SER A 40 -13.31 -31.64 -5.49
C SER A 40 -11.94 -32.06 -4.99
N ASP A 41 -11.60 -33.33 -5.22
CA ASP A 41 -10.34 -33.95 -4.82
C ASP A 41 -9.39 -34.09 -6.04
N ASP A 42 -9.31 -33.05 -6.87
CA ASP A 42 -8.55 -32.99 -8.13
C ASP A 42 -7.03 -32.84 -7.95
N GLY A 43 -6.46 -33.44 -6.90
CA GLY A 43 -5.03 -33.44 -6.63
C GLY A 43 -4.47 -32.08 -6.18
N ASN A 44 -3.19 -31.83 -6.45
CA ASN A 44 -2.51 -30.64 -5.93
C ASN A 44 -2.85 -29.38 -6.75
N ILE A 45 -3.74 -28.54 -6.24
CA ILE A 45 -4.15 -27.29 -6.90
C ILE A 45 -3.22 -26.16 -6.47
N ALA A 46 -2.42 -25.63 -7.39
CA ALA A 46 -1.46 -24.55 -7.13
C ALA A 46 -2.09 -23.16 -7.24
N ILE A 47 -3.02 -22.95 -8.18
CA ILE A 47 -3.78 -21.71 -8.36
C ILE A 47 -5.21 -22.09 -8.71
N ILE A 48 -6.18 -21.36 -8.15
CA ILE A 48 -7.60 -21.46 -8.51
C ILE A 48 -8.20 -20.06 -8.58
N GLU A 49 -8.89 -19.76 -9.68
CA GLU A 49 -9.57 -18.49 -9.90
C GLU A 49 -10.97 -18.74 -10.45
N MET A 50 -11.94 -18.01 -9.90
CA MET A 50 -13.35 -18.09 -10.29
C MET A 50 -13.70 -17.00 -11.30
N LEU A 51 -14.73 -17.24 -12.11
CA LEU A 51 -15.42 -16.18 -12.83
C LEU A 51 -16.73 -15.85 -12.11
N PHE A 52 -16.72 -14.82 -11.26
CA PHE A 52 -17.83 -14.42 -10.38
C PHE A 52 -18.39 -15.63 -9.63
N SER A 53 -19.71 -15.80 -9.59
CA SER A 53 -20.38 -16.99 -9.03
C SER A 53 -20.84 -17.96 -10.14
N THR A 54 -20.14 -17.99 -11.28
CA THR A 54 -20.43 -18.96 -12.35
C THR A 54 -19.83 -20.33 -12.03
N SER A 55 -20.20 -21.35 -12.81
CA SER A 55 -19.60 -22.69 -12.72
C SER A 55 -18.24 -22.79 -13.42
N LEU A 56 -17.70 -21.71 -13.99
CA LEU A 56 -16.40 -21.71 -14.66
C LEU A 56 -15.30 -21.45 -13.64
N VAL A 57 -14.34 -22.35 -13.58
CA VAL A 57 -13.17 -22.27 -12.70
C VAL A 57 -11.91 -22.51 -13.51
N ALA A 58 -10.91 -21.67 -13.32
CA ALA A 58 -9.58 -21.78 -13.91
C ALA A 58 -8.61 -22.31 -12.86
N MET A 59 -7.87 -23.38 -13.17
CA MET A 59 -7.00 -24.07 -12.22
C MET A 59 -5.64 -24.42 -12.82
N ILE A 60 -4.60 -24.30 -12.00
CA ILE A 60 -3.22 -24.72 -12.32
C ILE A 60 -2.86 -25.90 -11.41
N LEU A 61 -2.67 -27.09 -12.00
CA LEU A 61 -2.22 -28.29 -11.29
C LEU A 61 -0.71 -28.53 -11.49
N SER A 62 -0.24 -28.24 -12.71
CA SER A 62 1.16 -28.25 -13.09
C SER A 62 1.56 -26.84 -13.50
N PRO A 63 2.76 -26.34 -13.15
CA PRO A 63 3.11 -24.92 -13.29
C PRO A 63 2.83 -24.30 -14.66
N ARG A 64 2.82 -25.08 -15.75
CA ARG A 64 2.66 -24.59 -17.12
C ARG A 64 1.33 -24.97 -17.79
N HIS A 65 0.45 -25.66 -17.07
CA HIS A 65 -0.79 -26.22 -17.62
C HIS A 65 -1.99 -25.63 -16.90
N LEU A 66 -2.78 -24.87 -17.65
CA LEU A 66 -4.05 -24.31 -17.22
C LEU A 66 -5.20 -25.20 -17.68
N ILE A 67 -6.08 -25.53 -16.74
CA ILE A 67 -7.32 -26.25 -17.00
C ILE A 67 -8.48 -25.31 -16.70
N ILE A 68 -9.40 -25.17 -17.64
CA ILE A 68 -10.66 -24.48 -17.43
C ILE A 68 -11.76 -25.53 -17.35
N GLN A 69 -12.44 -25.59 -16.21
CA GLN A 69 -13.45 -26.60 -15.91
C GLN A 69 -14.81 -25.96 -15.66
N ASN A 70 -15.86 -26.67 -16.06
CA ASN A 70 -17.22 -26.40 -15.62
C ASN A 70 -17.54 -27.30 -14.41
N THR A 71 -17.66 -26.71 -13.23
CA THR A 71 -17.92 -27.45 -11.98
C THR A 71 -19.30 -28.11 -11.94
N LYS A 72 -20.31 -27.48 -12.54
CA LYS A 72 -21.68 -28.02 -12.59
C LYS A 72 -21.80 -29.24 -13.49
N ARG A 73 -21.02 -29.28 -14.59
CA ARG A 73 -21.01 -30.39 -15.55
C ARG A 73 -19.90 -31.40 -15.30
N ALA A 74 -19.00 -31.12 -14.35
CA ALA A 74 -17.78 -31.89 -14.11
C ALA A 74 -16.98 -32.16 -15.41
N SER A 75 -16.92 -31.16 -16.31
CA SER A 75 -16.31 -31.30 -17.63
C SER A 75 -15.21 -30.26 -17.84
N ILE A 76 -14.11 -30.67 -18.46
CA ILE A 76 -13.06 -29.76 -18.91
C ILE A 76 -13.56 -29.02 -20.16
N ILE A 77 -13.48 -27.70 -20.15
CA ILE A 77 -13.83 -26.83 -21.28
C ILE A 77 -12.64 -26.72 -22.23
N CYS A 78 -11.46 -26.43 -21.70
CA CYS A 78 -10.22 -26.39 -22.46
C CYS A 78 -9.00 -26.54 -21.55
N GLU A 79 -7.89 -26.91 -22.18
CA GLU A 79 -6.56 -26.96 -21.57
C GLU A 79 -5.60 -26.09 -22.37
N LEU A 80 -4.83 -25.26 -21.68
CA LEU A 80 -3.84 -24.36 -22.29
C LEU A 80 -2.47 -24.65 -21.69
N THR A 81 -1.45 -24.75 -22.55
CA THR A 81 -0.06 -25.00 -22.15
C THR A 81 0.80 -23.79 -22.45
N PHE A 82 1.61 -23.37 -21.48
CA PHE A 82 2.44 -22.17 -21.55
C PHE A 82 3.94 -22.51 -21.62
N PRO A 83 4.77 -21.60 -22.18
CA PRO A 83 6.20 -21.82 -22.30
C PRO A 83 6.90 -21.86 -20.93
N SER A 84 6.46 -21.04 -19.97
CA SER A 84 6.97 -21.00 -18.60
C SER A 84 5.84 -21.09 -17.57
N ALA A 85 6.18 -21.02 -16.28
CA ALA A 85 5.23 -21.17 -15.20
C ALA A 85 4.20 -20.03 -15.18
N VAL A 86 2.93 -20.37 -15.05
CA VAL A 86 1.83 -19.43 -14.83
C VAL A 86 1.90 -18.95 -13.38
N LEU A 87 2.11 -17.65 -13.20
CA LEU A 87 2.25 -17.03 -11.88
C LEU A 87 0.92 -16.45 -11.38
N ALA A 88 0.07 -15.96 -12.29
CA ALA A 88 -1.29 -15.53 -11.96
C ALA A 88 -2.25 -15.73 -13.12
N VAL A 89 -3.52 -15.92 -12.77
CA VAL A 89 -4.65 -15.99 -13.70
C VAL A 89 -5.67 -14.94 -13.25
N ARG A 90 -6.20 -14.13 -14.16
CA ARG A 90 -7.26 -13.15 -13.85
C ARG A 90 -8.36 -13.25 -14.89
N LEU A 91 -9.61 -13.18 -14.45
CA LEU A 91 -10.77 -13.33 -15.32
C LEU A 91 -11.76 -12.19 -15.13
N ASN A 92 -12.42 -11.80 -16.22
CA ASN A 92 -13.69 -11.09 -16.20
C ASN A 92 -14.61 -11.68 -17.29
N ARG A 93 -15.76 -11.06 -17.56
CA ARG A 93 -16.75 -11.61 -18.52
C ARG A 93 -16.34 -11.45 -19.99
N LYS A 94 -15.20 -10.84 -20.28
CA LYS A 94 -14.69 -10.59 -21.64
C LYS A 94 -13.29 -11.16 -21.88
N ARG A 95 -12.47 -11.28 -20.82
CA ARG A 95 -11.04 -11.56 -20.93
C ARG A 95 -10.59 -12.57 -19.88
N LEU A 96 -9.67 -13.41 -20.31
CA LEU A 96 -8.82 -14.25 -19.49
C LEU A 96 -7.39 -13.73 -19.66
N ALA A 97 -6.79 -13.23 -18.60
CA ALA A 97 -5.41 -12.76 -18.56
C ALA A 97 -4.54 -13.77 -17.82
N ILE A 98 -3.49 -14.25 -18.49
CA ILE A 98 -2.51 -15.20 -17.94
C ILE A 98 -1.18 -14.47 -17.80
N VAL A 99 -0.63 -14.48 -16.60
CA VAL A 99 0.61 -13.78 -16.27
C VAL A 99 1.72 -14.80 -16.07
N LEU A 100 2.71 -14.75 -16.94
CA LEU A 100 4.01 -15.41 -16.81
C LEU A 100 5.02 -14.38 -16.24
N GLU A 101 6.26 -14.81 -16.05
CA GLU A 101 7.31 -13.91 -15.55
C GLU A 101 7.63 -12.77 -16.52
N GLU A 102 7.69 -13.02 -17.83
CA GLU A 102 8.09 -12.03 -18.84
C GLU A 102 7.02 -11.77 -19.91
N GLU A 103 5.85 -12.40 -19.79
CA GLU A 103 4.79 -12.33 -20.79
C GLU A 103 3.41 -12.30 -20.12
N LEU A 104 2.48 -11.58 -20.75
CA LEU A 104 1.08 -11.57 -20.39
C LEU A 104 0.25 -11.95 -21.63
N TYR A 105 -0.53 -13.01 -21.50
CA TYR A 105 -1.41 -13.50 -22.56
C TYR A 105 -2.85 -13.07 -22.29
N LEU A 106 -3.49 -12.43 -23.27
CA LEU A 106 -4.89 -12.03 -23.22
C LEU A 106 -5.72 -12.89 -24.16
N TYR A 107 -6.67 -13.62 -23.60
CA TYR A 107 -7.62 -14.46 -24.32
C TYR A 107 -9.03 -13.88 -24.26
N ASP A 108 -9.84 -14.18 -25.27
CA ASP A 108 -11.29 -14.01 -25.19
C ASP A 108 -11.90 -15.18 -24.41
N ILE A 109 -12.61 -14.89 -23.32
CA ILE A 109 -13.20 -15.93 -22.46
C ILE A 109 -14.34 -16.70 -23.15
N SER A 110 -14.98 -16.14 -24.18
CA SER A 110 -16.13 -16.75 -24.84
C SER A 110 -15.75 -17.92 -25.76
N ASN A 111 -14.59 -17.84 -26.40
CA ASN A 111 -14.11 -18.83 -27.37
C ASN A 111 -12.68 -19.33 -27.09
N MET A 112 -12.05 -18.86 -26.02
CA MET A 112 -10.68 -19.20 -25.61
C MET A 112 -9.61 -18.93 -26.69
N SER A 113 -9.87 -17.98 -27.60
CA SER A 113 -8.90 -17.54 -28.60
C SER A 113 -7.89 -16.57 -27.99
N LEU A 114 -6.61 -16.73 -28.36
CA LEU A 114 -5.55 -15.78 -28.00
C LEU A 114 -5.74 -14.49 -28.81
N LEU A 115 -5.91 -13.38 -28.12
CA LEU A 115 -6.10 -12.06 -28.73
C LEU A 115 -4.78 -11.30 -28.85
N HIS A 116 -3.99 -11.33 -27.78
CA HIS A 116 -2.76 -10.53 -27.71
C HIS A 116 -1.77 -11.13 -26.72
N THR A 117 -0.48 -11.01 -27.04
CA THR A 117 0.63 -11.36 -26.14
C THR A 117 1.45 -10.10 -25.91
N ILE A 118 1.61 -9.74 -24.63
CA ILE A 118 2.35 -8.56 -24.20
C ILE A 118 3.66 -9.04 -23.58
N ALA A 119 4.78 -8.60 -24.12
CA ALA A 119 6.08 -8.79 -23.47
C ALA A 119 6.22 -7.79 -22.31
N THR A 120 6.65 -8.27 -21.15
CA THR A 120 6.82 -7.46 -19.93
C THR A 120 8.26 -7.52 -19.43
N SER A 121 8.62 -6.56 -18.59
CA SER A 121 9.76 -6.74 -17.69
C SER A 121 9.55 -7.96 -16.79
N PRO A 122 10.63 -8.60 -16.31
CA PRO A 122 10.54 -9.69 -15.34
C PRO A 122 9.63 -9.33 -14.15
N ASN A 123 8.59 -10.11 -13.95
CA ASN A 123 7.50 -9.91 -12.99
C ASN A 123 7.29 -11.16 -12.12
N PRO A 124 8.28 -11.55 -11.28
CA PRO A 124 8.23 -12.79 -10.49
C PRO A 124 7.12 -12.77 -9.42
N SER A 125 6.64 -11.59 -9.03
CA SER A 125 5.52 -11.41 -8.10
C SER A 125 4.15 -11.33 -8.78
N ALA A 126 4.08 -11.50 -10.10
CA ALA A 126 2.86 -11.50 -10.90
C ALA A 126 1.96 -10.27 -10.67
N ILE A 127 2.58 -9.09 -10.52
CA ILE A 127 1.87 -7.83 -10.29
C ILE A 127 1.07 -7.50 -11.54
N CYS A 128 -0.24 -7.73 -11.46
CA CYS A 128 -1.20 -7.49 -12.53
C CYS A 128 -2.60 -7.37 -11.92
N ALA A 129 -3.37 -6.39 -12.37
CA ALA A 129 -4.79 -6.25 -12.07
C ALA A 129 -5.60 -6.17 -13.35
N LEU A 130 -6.66 -6.99 -13.45
CA LEU A 130 -7.67 -6.94 -14.50
C LEU A 130 -8.95 -6.37 -13.90
N SER A 131 -9.56 -5.39 -14.55
CA SER A 131 -10.85 -4.86 -14.09
C SER A 131 -11.94 -5.93 -14.18
N PRO A 132 -12.77 -6.10 -13.13
CA PRO A 132 -13.98 -6.90 -13.21
C PRO A 132 -15.02 -6.39 -14.22
N SER A 133 -15.02 -5.07 -14.49
CA SER A 133 -15.95 -4.44 -15.43
C SER A 133 -15.73 -4.92 -16.86
N SER A 134 -16.84 -5.18 -17.55
CA SER A 134 -16.82 -5.54 -18.98
C SER A 134 -16.75 -4.34 -19.91
N GLU A 135 -17.11 -3.16 -19.42
CA GLU A 135 -17.08 -1.91 -20.18
C GLU A 135 -15.71 -1.23 -20.06
N ASN A 136 -15.27 -1.04 -18.82
CA ASN A 136 -13.95 -0.49 -18.49
C ASN A 136 -12.95 -1.62 -18.27
N CYS A 137 -12.77 -2.47 -19.29
CA CYS A 137 -11.96 -3.66 -19.20
C CYS A 137 -10.47 -3.32 -19.40
N TYR A 138 -9.87 -2.75 -18.36
CA TYR A 138 -8.45 -2.40 -18.30
C TYR A 138 -7.62 -3.48 -17.62
N VAL A 139 -6.37 -3.60 -18.06
CA VAL A 139 -5.31 -4.36 -17.39
C VAL A 139 -4.23 -3.37 -16.96
N ALA A 140 -3.85 -3.42 -15.70
CA ALA A 140 -2.78 -2.62 -15.13
C ALA A 140 -1.61 -3.54 -14.74
N TYR A 141 -0.39 -3.19 -15.13
CA TYR A 141 0.83 -3.94 -14.81
C TYR A 141 2.05 -3.00 -14.78
N PRO A 142 3.18 -3.39 -14.16
CA PRO A 142 4.40 -2.58 -14.17
C PRO A 142 4.85 -2.24 -15.59
N LEU A 143 5.25 -0.98 -15.82
CA LEU A 143 5.71 -0.52 -17.13
C LEU A 143 6.96 -1.33 -17.57
N PRO A 144 6.90 -2.03 -18.73
CA PRO A 144 8.07 -2.72 -19.26
C PRO A 144 9.17 -1.73 -19.64
N LYS A 145 10.42 -2.01 -19.23
CA LYS A 145 11.59 -1.22 -19.58
C LYS A 145 12.50 -2.02 -20.51
N PRO A 146 12.58 -1.66 -21.81
CA PRO A 146 13.48 -2.36 -22.72
C PRO A 146 14.92 -2.20 -22.25
N ARG A 147 15.71 -3.25 -22.43
CA ARG A 147 17.15 -3.21 -22.17
C ARG A 147 17.81 -2.32 -23.23
N ASP A 148 18.62 -1.36 -22.80
CA ASP A 148 19.48 -0.59 -23.71
C ASP A 148 20.80 -1.35 -23.87
N ASP A 149 21.07 -1.83 -25.08
CA ASP A 149 22.29 -2.57 -25.43
C ASP A 149 23.43 -1.62 -25.87
N SER A 150 23.43 -0.39 -25.37
CA SER A 150 24.39 0.66 -25.73
C SER A 150 25.84 0.38 -25.30
N ASP A 151 26.11 -0.67 -24.51
CA ASP A 151 27.47 -1.05 -24.10
C ASP A 151 27.87 -2.41 -24.69
N PRO A 152 28.62 -2.43 -25.81
CA PRO A 152 29.05 -3.65 -26.48
C PRO A 152 30.30 -4.23 -25.80
N THR A 153 30.30 -4.40 -24.48
CA THR A 153 31.21 -5.37 -23.87
C THR A 153 30.78 -6.74 -24.37
N GLN A 154 31.52 -7.25 -25.36
CA GLN A 154 31.21 -8.45 -26.12
C GLN A 154 30.97 -9.62 -25.17
N ARG A 155 29.68 -9.89 -24.90
CA ARG A 155 29.29 -10.93 -23.97
C ARG A 155 29.73 -12.27 -24.56
N PRO A 156 30.31 -13.18 -23.75
CA PRO A 156 30.70 -14.47 -24.26
C PRO A 156 29.49 -15.20 -24.86
N SER A 157 29.68 -15.82 -26.02
CA SER A 157 28.60 -16.55 -26.74
C SER A 157 27.99 -17.72 -25.95
N HIS A 158 28.66 -18.18 -24.89
CA HIS A 158 28.19 -19.22 -24.00
C HIS A 158 27.32 -18.71 -22.84
N ALA A 159 27.20 -17.39 -22.67
CA ALA A 159 26.33 -16.84 -21.65
C ALA A 159 24.85 -17.03 -22.06
N PRO A 160 23.96 -17.43 -21.13
CA PRO A 160 22.55 -17.60 -21.45
C PRO A 160 21.94 -16.28 -21.96
N PRO A 161 20.98 -16.33 -22.90
CA PRO A 161 20.32 -15.15 -23.43
C PRO A 161 19.74 -14.33 -22.29
N GLN A 162 19.94 -13.02 -22.33
CA GLN A 162 19.35 -12.10 -21.36
C GLN A 162 17.91 -11.80 -21.75
N SER A 163 17.09 -11.49 -20.74
CA SER A 163 15.77 -10.93 -20.97
C SER A 163 15.87 -9.67 -21.83
N THR A 164 14.91 -9.51 -22.75
CA THR A 164 14.78 -8.31 -23.59
C THR A 164 14.44 -7.06 -22.76
N TYR A 165 13.88 -7.26 -21.57
CA TYR A 165 13.49 -6.21 -20.66
C TYR A 165 14.29 -6.31 -19.35
N ILE A 166 14.56 -5.16 -18.73
CA ILE A 166 15.18 -5.12 -17.41
C ILE A 166 14.11 -5.16 -16.31
N ALA A 167 14.48 -5.67 -15.14
CA ALA A 167 13.60 -5.64 -13.97
C ALA A 167 13.18 -4.20 -13.64
N PRO A 168 11.92 -3.94 -13.25
CA PRO A 168 11.46 -2.60 -12.93
C PRO A 168 12.23 -2.02 -11.75
N THR A 169 12.75 -0.80 -11.90
CA THR A 169 13.45 -0.06 -10.83
C THR A 169 12.61 1.08 -10.25
N SER A 170 11.48 1.40 -10.89
CA SER A 170 10.51 2.42 -10.50
C SER A 170 9.11 1.81 -10.43
N GLY A 171 8.19 2.51 -9.78
CA GLY A 171 6.80 2.09 -9.63
C GLY A 171 5.90 2.72 -10.67
N GLU A 172 6.24 2.59 -11.94
CA GLU A 172 5.42 3.05 -13.07
C GLU A 172 4.44 1.94 -13.47
N VAL A 173 3.19 2.30 -13.72
CA VAL A 173 2.12 1.37 -14.12
C VAL A 173 1.66 1.68 -15.53
N LEU A 174 1.65 0.69 -16.41
CA LEU A 174 1.03 0.77 -17.72
C LEU A 174 -0.45 0.33 -17.61
N VAL A 175 -1.35 1.20 -18.04
CA VAL A 175 -2.78 0.91 -18.19
C VAL A 175 -3.04 0.54 -19.65
N PHE A 176 -3.50 -0.69 -19.86
CA PHE A 176 -3.79 -1.27 -21.16
C PHE A 176 -5.27 -1.55 -21.29
N ASP A 177 -5.90 -1.09 -22.37
CA ASP A 177 -7.29 -1.42 -22.68
C ASP A 177 -7.35 -2.80 -23.33
N ALA A 178 -7.92 -3.77 -22.63
CA ALA A 178 -8.02 -5.13 -23.12
C ALA A 178 -9.16 -5.31 -24.14
N LEU A 179 -10.07 -4.36 -24.33
CA LEU A 179 -11.04 -4.38 -25.41
C LEU A 179 -10.41 -3.96 -26.73
N THR A 180 -9.76 -2.80 -26.76
CA THR A 180 -9.14 -2.26 -27.98
C THR A 180 -7.72 -2.78 -28.23
N LEU A 181 -7.13 -3.48 -27.25
CA LEU A 181 -5.79 -4.06 -27.28
C LEU A 181 -4.69 -3.00 -27.47
N LYS A 182 -4.80 -1.89 -26.73
CA LYS A 182 -3.89 -0.74 -26.84
C LYS A 182 -3.46 -0.24 -25.47
N ALA A 183 -2.21 0.20 -25.39
CA ALA A 183 -1.72 1.00 -24.27
C ALA A 183 -2.46 2.34 -24.23
N VAL A 184 -3.02 2.69 -23.06
CA VAL A 184 -3.83 3.90 -22.88
C VAL A 184 -3.06 4.97 -22.14
N ASN A 185 -2.42 4.61 -21.03
CA ASN A 185 -1.75 5.59 -20.17
C ASN A 185 -0.63 4.94 -19.34
N VAL A 186 0.33 5.75 -18.93
CA VAL A 186 1.40 5.38 -17.99
C VAL A 186 1.24 6.25 -16.74
N ILE A 187 1.17 5.60 -15.58
CA ILE A 187 1.00 6.26 -14.29
C ILE A 187 2.30 6.13 -13.50
N GLU A 188 2.93 7.26 -13.20
CA GLU A 188 4.09 7.35 -12.31
C GLU A 188 3.64 7.21 -10.84
N ALA A 189 3.38 5.98 -10.41
CA ALA A 189 2.74 5.76 -9.12
C ALA A 189 3.71 5.86 -7.93
N HIS A 190 4.92 5.31 -8.05
CA HIS A 190 5.92 5.30 -6.96
C HIS A 190 7.36 5.42 -7.50
N ARG A 191 8.28 5.86 -6.65
CA ARG A 191 9.73 5.95 -7.00
C ARG A 191 10.44 4.60 -6.95
N SER A 192 9.95 3.68 -6.12
CA SER A 192 10.46 2.31 -5.99
C SER A 192 9.50 1.33 -6.69
N PRO A 193 9.95 0.10 -7.00
CA PRO A 193 9.12 -0.91 -7.65
C PRO A 193 7.81 -1.16 -6.92
N LEU A 194 6.81 -1.60 -7.68
CA LEU A 194 5.49 -1.95 -7.15
C LEU A 194 5.59 -3.25 -6.36
N SER A 195 4.76 -3.37 -5.33
CA SER A 195 4.53 -4.63 -4.62
C SER A 195 3.11 -5.16 -4.82
N CYS A 196 2.13 -4.26 -5.00
CA CYS A 196 0.73 -4.63 -5.14
C CYS A 196 -0.03 -3.55 -5.93
N ILE A 197 -0.99 -3.98 -6.74
CA ILE A 197 -1.94 -3.13 -7.48
C ILE A 197 -3.34 -3.75 -7.45
N CYS A 198 -4.37 -2.91 -7.50
CA CYS A 198 -5.75 -3.36 -7.50
C CYS A 198 -6.65 -2.36 -8.25
N LEU A 199 -7.56 -2.87 -9.09
CA LEU A 199 -8.60 -2.07 -9.75
C LEU A 199 -9.91 -2.24 -8.99
N ASN A 200 -10.73 -1.18 -8.92
CA ASN A 200 -12.09 -1.30 -8.42
C ASN A 200 -12.99 -2.06 -9.40
N ASN A 201 -14.18 -2.45 -8.93
CA ASN A 201 -15.15 -3.21 -9.71
C ASN A 201 -15.55 -2.51 -11.02
N ASP A 202 -15.64 -1.17 -11.01
CA ASP A 202 -16.06 -0.38 -12.18
C ASP A 202 -14.91 -0.09 -13.16
N GLY A 203 -13.67 -0.42 -12.83
CA GLY A 203 -12.49 -0.14 -13.66
C GLY A 203 -12.11 1.34 -13.76
N THR A 204 -12.59 2.18 -12.84
CA THR A 204 -12.41 3.63 -12.81
C THR A 204 -11.34 4.11 -11.83
N LEU A 205 -10.93 3.25 -10.88
CA LEU A 205 -9.95 3.53 -9.85
C LEU A 205 -8.87 2.45 -9.82
N LEU A 206 -7.62 2.88 -9.63
CA LEU A 206 -6.45 2.03 -9.45
C LEU A 206 -5.76 2.36 -8.13
N ALA A 207 -5.70 1.41 -7.20
CA ALA A 207 -4.87 1.47 -6.01
C ALA A 207 -3.48 0.86 -6.29
N THR A 208 -2.43 1.49 -5.78
CA THR A 208 -1.05 1.02 -5.94
C THR A 208 -0.25 1.16 -4.65
N ALA A 209 0.64 0.19 -4.44
CA ALA A 209 1.62 0.19 -3.36
C ALA A 209 3.00 -0.22 -3.90
N SER A 210 4.05 0.38 -3.35
CA SER A 210 5.43 0.01 -3.61
C SER A 210 5.96 -1.06 -2.66
N GLU A 211 7.15 -1.59 -2.93
CA GLU A 211 7.89 -2.47 -2.01
C GLU A 211 8.14 -1.84 -0.63
N THR A 212 8.27 -0.51 -0.55
CA THR A 212 8.34 0.19 0.74
C THR A 212 7.02 0.09 1.52
N GLY A 213 5.87 0.06 0.84
CA GLY A 213 4.54 -0.17 1.42
C GLY A 213 4.11 0.79 2.51
N THR A 214 4.75 1.96 2.65
CA THR A 214 4.40 2.99 3.65
C THR A 214 3.25 3.88 3.18
N ILE A 215 3.13 4.06 1.86
CA ILE A 215 2.15 4.93 1.22
C ILE A 215 1.34 4.12 0.21
N ILE A 216 0.02 4.28 0.26
CA ILE A 216 -0.91 3.73 -0.72
C ILE A 216 -1.45 4.91 -1.53
N ARG A 217 -1.47 4.78 -2.86
CA ARG A 217 -2.02 5.81 -3.74
C ARG A 217 -3.20 5.27 -4.52
N VAL A 218 -4.17 6.12 -4.81
CA VAL A 218 -5.32 5.81 -5.66
C VAL A 218 -5.40 6.80 -6.80
N PHE A 219 -5.53 6.28 -8.02
CA PHE A 219 -5.54 7.04 -9.27
C PHE A 219 -6.85 6.83 -10.02
N SER A 220 -7.28 7.82 -10.79
CA SER A 220 -8.35 7.65 -11.76
C SER A 220 -7.86 6.88 -12.99
N VAL A 221 -8.71 6.01 -13.52
CA VAL A 221 -8.48 5.23 -14.74
C VAL A 221 -9.52 5.65 -15.77
N PRO A 222 -9.14 5.91 -17.03
CA PRO A 222 -7.79 5.79 -17.59
C PRO A 222 -6.92 7.05 -17.43
N ARG A 223 -7.45 8.16 -16.88
CA ARG A 223 -6.78 9.48 -16.92
C ARG A 223 -5.46 9.56 -16.15
N GLY A 224 -5.24 8.69 -15.17
CA GLY A 224 -4.01 8.64 -14.37
C GLY A 224 -3.88 9.74 -13.31
N GLN A 225 -4.96 10.48 -13.02
CA GLN A 225 -4.92 11.53 -12.00
C GLN A 225 -4.88 10.90 -10.61
N LYS A 226 -3.89 11.26 -9.79
CA LYS A 226 -3.85 10.86 -8.38
C LYS A 226 -5.01 11.52 -7.62
N LEU A 227 -5.91 10.70 -7.10
CA LEU A 227 -7.07 11.15 -6.33
C LEU A 227 -6.79 11.12 -4.83
N TYR A 228 -6.13 10.06 -4.35
CA TYR A 228 -5.87 9.86 -2.92
C TYR A 228 -4.44 9.41 -2.66
N GLN A 229 -3.95 9.76 -1.47
CA GLN A 229 -2.68 9.29 -0.93
C GLN A 229 -2.85 9.04 0.57
N PHE A 230 -2.68 7.78 0.97
CA PHE A 230 -2.86 7.32 2.33
C PHE A 230 -1.53 6.90 2.94
N ARG A 231 -1.36 7.15 4.24
CA ARG A 231 -0.22 6.64 4.99
C ARG A 231 -0.64 5.39 5.76
N ARG A 232 -0.11 4.24 5.35
CA ARG A 232 -0.35 2.95 6.02
C ARG A 232 0.41 2.85 7.34
N GLY A 233 1.65 3.32 7.37
CA GLY A 233 2.45 3.29 8.60
C GLY A 233 3.78 4.03 8.51
N THR A 234 4.47 4.12 9.64
CA THR A 234 5.81 4.73 9.73
C THR A 234 6.88 3.81 9.14
N TYR A 235 6.78 2.51 9.43
CA TYR A 235 7.78 1.52 9.03
C TYR A 235 7.39 0.80 7.74
N PRO A 236 8.35 0.47 6.86
CA PRO A 236 8.09 -0.35 5.68
C PRO A 236 7.42 -1.68 6.02
N SER A 237 6.52 -2.14 5.16
CA SER A 237 5.83 -3.43 5.28
C SER A 237 5.38 -3.88 3.91
N THR A 238 5.59 -5.16 3.60
CA THR A 238 5.13 -5.73 2.32
C THR A 238 3.61 -5.85 2.34
N ILE A 239 2.97 -5.28 1.32
CA ILE A 239 1.52 -5.38 1.13
C ILE A 239 1.20 -6.76 0.55
N TYR A 240 0.26 -7.47 1.17
CA TYR A 240 -0.18 -8.79 0.70
C TYR A 240 -1.39 -8.69 -0.21
N SER A 241 -2.38 -7.89 0.17
CA SER A 241 -3.64 -7.77 -0.56
C SER A 241 -4.22 -6.37 -0.41
N MET A 242 -4.83 -5.88 -1.49
CA MET A 242 -5.63 -4.66 -1.52
C MET A 242 -6.96 -4.96 -2.19
N SER A 243 -8.06 -4.46 -1.63
CA SER A 243 -9.40 -4.65 -2.19
C SER A 243 -10.28 -3.43 -1.92
N PHE A 244 -10.92 -2.93 -2.97
CA PHE A 244 -11.98 -1.93 -2.85
C PHE A 244 -13.27 -2.61 -2.44
N ASN A 245 -14.13 -1.95 -1.68
CA ASN A 245 -15.52 -2.41 -1.59
C ASN A 245 -16.26 -2.20 -2.93
N LEU A 246 -17.40 -2.87 -3.11
CA LEU A 246 -18.14 -2.81 -4.38
C LEU A 246 -18.59 -1.39 -4.76
N SER A 247 -18.90 -0.54 -3.77
CA SER A 247 -19.27 0.86 -4.02
C SER A 247 -18.07 1.79 -4.23
N SER A 248 -16.83 1.29 -4.18
CA SER A 248 -15.60 2.06 -4.33
C SER A 248 -15.43 3.22 -3.32
N THR A 249 -16.04 3.10 -2.13
CA THR A 249 -15.97 4.09 -1.04
C THR A 249 -14.96 3.73 0.04
N LEU A 250 -14.48 2.49 0.07
CA LEU A 250 -13.49 2.02 1.03
C LEU A 250 -12.42 1.20 0.30
N LEU A 251 -11.18 1.24 0.81
CA LEU A 251 -10.05 0.42 0.38
C LEU A 251 -9.45 -0.30 1.58
N CYS A 252 -9.48 -1.62 1.57
CA CYS A 252 -8.82 -2.46 2.57
C CYS A 252 -7.42 -2.85 2.10
N VAL A 253 -6.45 -2.86 3.02
CA VAL A 253 -5.05 -3.17 2.76
C VAL A 253 -4.51 -4.08 3.86
N SER A 254 -4.09 -5.29 3.51
CA SER A 254 -3.39 -6.21 4.42
C SER A 254 -1.87 -6.19 4.16
N SER A 255 -1.08 -6.42 5.21
CA SER A 255 0.39 -6.33 5.11
C SER A 255 1.09 -7.23 6.14
N THR A 256 2.42 -7.30 6.07
CA THR A 256 3.26 -8.06 7.03
C THR A 256 3.17 -7.56 8.48
N SER A 257 2.54 -6.41 8.73
CA SER A 257 2.38 -5.87 10.09
C SER A 257 1.21 -6.49 10.86
N ASP A 258 0.59 -7.55 10.33
CA ASP A 258 -0.59 -8.24 10.89
C ASP A 258 -1.75 -7.30 11.24
N THR A 259 -1.79 -6.16 10.55
CA THR A 259 -2.82 -5.15 10.68
C THR A 259 -3.40 -4.91 9.29
N VAL A 260 -4.72 -5.00 9.20
CA VAL A 260 -5.47 -4.58 8.02
C VAL A 260 -5.88 -3.13 8.24
N HIS A 261 -5.50 -2.26 7.31
CA HIS A 261 -5.92 -0.86 7.30
C HIS A 261 -7.08 -0.66 6.33
N ILE A 262 -8.06 0.12 6.73
CA ILE A 262 -9.23 0.49 5.92
C ILE A 262 -9.18 1.99 5.70
N PHE A 263 -9.10 2.40 4.44
CA PHE A 263 -9.08 3.80 4.03
C PHE A 263 -10.43 4.19 3.44
N ARG A 264 -10.92 5.38 3.78
CA ARG A 264 -12.15 5.94 3.22
C ARG A 264 -11.84 6.76 1.97
N LEU A 265 -12.58 6.47 0.90
CA LEU A 265 -12.55 7.16 -0.38
C LEU A 265 -13.80 8.04 -0.43
N GLY A 266 -13.61 9.33 -0.16
CA GLY A 266 -14.67 10.31 -0.17
C GLY A 266 -14.06 11.70 0.04
N PRO A 267 -14.83 12.77 -0.20
CA PRO A 267 -14.39 14.08 0.22
C PRO A 267 -14.03 14.02 1.72
N PRO A 268 -12.94 14.65 2.17
CA PRO A 268 -12.69 14.81 3.60
C PRO A 268 -13.97 15.40 4.21
N PRO A 269 -14.33 15.07 5.46
CA PRO A 269 -15.50 15.66 6.08
C PRO A 269 -15.35 17.18 6.01
N THR A 270 -16.04 17.80 5.06
CA THR A 270 -16.25 19.23 5.07
C THR A 270 -17.04 19.45 6.34
N ASN A 271 -16.47 20.16 7.30
CA ASN A 271 -17.21 20.65 8.46
C ASN A 271 -18.52 21.24 7.94
N ALA A 272 -19.61 20.47 8.07
CA ALA A 272 -20.94 20.99 7.95
C ALA A 272 -21.05 21.93 9.15
N THR A 273 -20.80 23.21 8.90
CA THR A 273 -21.25 24.25 9.80
C THR A 273 -22.73 23.96 10.03
N PRO A 274 -23.17 23.73 11.28
CA PRO A 274 -24.57 23.45 11.53
C PRO A 274 -25.37 24.64 11.01
N SER A 275 -26.21 24.40 9.99
CA SER A 275 -27.24 25.35 9.56
C SER A 275 -28.15 25.60 10.76
N GLY A 276 -27.92 26.70 11.46
CA GLY A 276 -28.66 27.02 12.68
C GLY A 276 -28.12 28.18 13.52
N ALA A 277 -27.05 28.87 13.12
CA ALA A 277 -26.67 30.13 13.76
C ALA A 277 -27.33 31.31 13.00
N PRO A 278 -28.08 32.20 13.68
CA PRO A 278 -28.71 33.34 13.03
C PRO A 278 -27.63 34.30 12.53
N VAL A 279 -27.65 34.55 11.22
CA VAL A 279 -26.79 35.54 10.55
C VAL A 279 -27.37 36.92 10.82
N GLU A 280 -26.69 37.72 11.63
CA GLU A 280 -26.98 39.14 11.78
C GLU A 280 -26.43 39.90 10.56
N PRO A 281 -27.21 40.79 9.91
CA PRO A 281 -26.79 41.39 8.65
C PRO A 281 -25.69 42.46 8.85
N PRO A 282 -24.76 42.62 7.90
CA PRO A 282 -23.69 43.60 8.03
C PRO A 282 -24.23 45.01 7.83
N ALA A 283 -24.05 45.86 8.85
CA ALA A 283 -24.36 47.28 8.77
C ALA A 283 -23.39 48.00 7.82
N SER A 284 -23.97 48.78 6.90
CA SER A 284 -23.33 49.63 5.91
C SER A 284 -22.35 50.69 6.49
N PRO A 285 -21.32 51.12 5.75
CA PRO A 285 -20.32 52.07 6.25
C PRO A 285 -20.85 53.51 6.16
N ARG A 286 -20.64 54.31 7.22
CA ARG A 286 -20.78 55.77 7.18
C ARG A 286 -19.43 56.42 7.48
N GLN A 287 -18.94 57.17 6.50
CA GLN A 287 -17.86 58.15 6.63
C GLN A 287 -18.43 59.53 6.98
N ASP A 288 -17.54 60.38 7.49
CA ASP A 288 -17.63 61.81 7.82
C ASP A 288 -18.23 62.13 9.20
N ARG A 289 -17.68 63.02 10.04
CA ARG A 289 -16.92 64.25 9.74
C ARG A 289 -16.25 64.81 11.00
N TRP A 290 -15.05 65.35 10.85
CA TRP A 290 -14.28 66.15 11.82
C TRP A 290 -15.09 67.20 12.61
N SER A 291 -14.75 67.40 13.89
CA SER A 291 -14.71 68.72 14.56
C SER A 291 -13.67 68.73 15.70
N ARG A 292 -12.90 69.82 15.75
CA ARG A 292 -11.78 70.14 16.66
C ARG A 292 -12.22 70.41 18.11
N ALA A 293 -11.33 70.18 19.10
CA ALA A 293 -10.57 71.23 19.82
C ALA A 293 -10.13 70.84 21.26
N ARG A 294 -8.81 70.97 21.48
CA ARG A 294 -8.02 71.43 22.66
C ARG A 294 -8.62 71.44 24.09
N SER A 295 -7.85 70.88 25.04
CA SER A 295 -7.26 71.54 26.23
C SER A 295 -6.40 70.52 26.99
N TYR A 296 -5.07 70.66 27.05
CA TYR A 296 -4.26 71.24 28.13
C TYR A 296 -4.42 70.55 29.50
N GLU A 297 -3.37 69.87 29.96
CA GLU A 297 -2.75 70.02 31.29
C GLU A 297 -1.40 69.30 31.31
N ASP A 298 -0.36 70.00 31.79
CA ASP A 298 1.05 69.61 31.84
C ASP A 298 1.66 70.27 33.09
N ALA A 299 2.45 69.52 33.86
CA ALA A 299 3.43 69.94 34.90
C ALA A 299 3.86 68.65 35.65
N ASP A 300 5.12 68.34 35.98
CA ASP A 300 6.31 69.17 36.13
C ASP A 300 7.59 68.27 36.18
N SER A 301 8.61 68.62 35.38
CA SER A 301 10.06 68.75 35.73
C SER A 301 10.96 67.55 36.18
N PRO A 302 12.32 67.65 36.14
CA PRO A 302 13.17 67.93 34.96
C PRO A 302 14.55 67.16 34.89
N SER A 303 15.12 67.13 33.68
CA SER A 303 16.53 67.37 33.25
C SER A 303 17.78 66.64 33.81
N ASN A 304 18.73 66.48 32.86
CA ASN A 304 20.21 66.31 32.93
C ASN A 304 20.77 64.89 33.09
N SER A 305 21.94 64.52 32.55
CA SER A 305 22.71 64.79 31.32
C SER A 305 24.04 64.03 31.51
N ALA A 306 24.55 63.44 30.42
CA ALA A 306 25.97 63.20 30.15
C ALA A 306 26.82 62.27 31.07
N ALA A 307 27.34 61.24 30.41
CA ALA A 307 28.76 60.85 30.36
C ALA A 307 29.42 60.05 31.50
N GLU A 308 30.42 59.31 31.02
CA GLU A 308 31.59 58.75 31.72
C GLU A 308 31.52 57.31 32.25
N SER A 309 32.35 56.48 31.60
CA SER A 309 32.92 55.24 32.11
C SER A 309 33.82 55.50 33.33
N PRO A 310 34.17 54.44 34.06
CA PRO A 310 35.61 54.22 34.24
C PRO A 310 36.06 52.76 34.09
N ARG A 311 37.34 52.66 33.70
CA ARG A 311 38.28 51.52 33.90
C ARG A 311 38.45 51.28 35.42
N SER A 312 38.98 50.20 35.97
CA SER A 312 40.30 49.53 35.85
C SER A 312 40.33 48.45 36.98
N GLU A 313 41.03 47.32 36.93
CA GLU A 313 42.41 47.03 37.44
C GLU A 313 42.46 45.48 37.60
N THR A 314 43.34 44.72 36.95
CA THR A 314 44.72 44.27 37.32
C THR A 314 44.89 43.50 38.64
N ALA A 315 45.33 42.23 38.50
CA ALA A 315 46.39 41.53 39.26
C ALA A 315 46.49 40.09 38.68
N GLU A 316 47.59 39.61 38.05
CA GLU A 316 48.89 39.18 38.61
C GLU A 316 48.75 38.19 39.79
N ALA A 317 49.47 37.07 39.93
CA ALA A 317 50.72 36.60 39.34
C ALA A 317 50.89 35.06 39.52
N ALA A 318 51.79 34.49 38.70
CA ALA A 318 52.92 33.57 39.04
C ALA A 318 52.68 32.27 39.86
N SER A 319 53.50 31.21 39.81
CA SER A 319 54.48 30.60 38.90
C SER A 319 55.06 29.37 39.67
N THR A 320 55.94 28.59 39.03
CA THR A 320 56.80 27.49 39.55
C THR A 320 56.16 26.08 39.58
N GLY A 321 56.80 24.99 39.15
CA GLY A 321 58.09 24.75 38.51
C GLY A 321 58.58 23.30 38.73
N THR A 322 59.28 22.73 37.72
CA THR A 322 60.22 21.56 37.74
C THR A 322 59.62 20.12 37.74
N ASN A 323 60.12 19.06 37.07
CA ASN A 323 61.36 18.81 36.31
C ASN A 323 61.26 17.54 35.38
N ARG A 324 61.85 17.63 34.17
CA ARG A 324 62.65 16.66 33.34
C ARG A 324 62.34 15.14 33.17
N GLN A 325 62.20 14.70 31.90
CA GLN A 325 63.20 13.98 31.03
C GLN A 325 62.54 13.56 29.68
N ALA A 326 62.99 14.07 28.51
CA ALA A 326 63.79 13.42 27.44
C ALA A 326 63.16 12.15 26.81
N SER A 327 63.04 11.89 25.49
CA SER A 327 63.52 12.50 24.24
C SER A 327 62.83 11.78 23.03
N HIS A 328 62.43 12.48 21.95
CA HIS A 328 62.63 12.03 20.54
C HIS A 328 62.20 13.07 19.48
N ARG A 329 63.21 13.67 18.83
CA ARG A 329 63.45 14.05 17.41
C ARG A 329 62.37 14.69 16.49
N GLN A 330 62.69 15.94 16.08
CA GLN A 330 62.76 16.58 14.72
C GLN A 330 61.58 16.36 13.75
N SER A 331 60.80 17.35 13.26
CA SER A 331 61.01 18.71 12.70
C SER A 331 61.72 18.79 11.34
N ASP A 332 60.97 19.18 10.30
CA ASP A 332 61.28 20.11 9.18
C ASP A 332 60.03 20.09 8.25
N SER A 333 59.20 21.10 8.02
CA SER A 333 59.26 22.57 7.88
C SER A 333 59.84 23.11 6.57
N PHE A 334 58.97 23.30 5.57
CA PHE A 334 58.90 24.43 4.65
C PHE A 334 57.39 24.65 4.37
N GLY A 335 56.76 25.83 4.39
CA GLY A 335 57.24 27.20 4.39
C GLY A 335 56.49 27.97 3.30
N ASN A 336 55.48 28.76 3.71
CA ASN A 336 54.98 29.99 3.04
C ASN A 336 54.24 29.83 1.69
N ILE A 337 53.24 30.61 1.26
CA ILE A 337 52.66 31.92 1.61
C ILE A 337 51.34 31.99 0.77
N LEU A 338 50.17 32.34 1.31
CA LEU A 338 49.51 33.62 1.01
C LEU A 338 48.27 33.85 1.88
N ARG A 339 48.27 35.04 2.49
CA ARG A 339 47.19 35.72 3.22
C ARG A 339 46.19 36.37 2.26
N ARG A 340 44.91 36.41 2.66
CA ARG A 340 44.02 37.61 2.80
C ARG A 340 42.55 37.11 2.85
N SER A 341 41.94 36.98 4.03
CA SER A 341 41.25 38.00 4.82
C SER A 341 39.95 38.54 4.20
N SER A 342 38.80 38.07 4.71
CA SER A 342 37.80 38.96 5.33
C SER A 342 36.90 38.16 6.28
N GLN A 343 36.97 38.51 7.56
CA GLN A 343 35.88 38.42 8.52
C GLN A 343 34.79 39.41 8.03
N MET A 344 33.48 39.33 8.27
CA MET A 344 32.77 39.08 9.53
C MET A 344 31.26 39.23 9.23
N MET A 345 30.42 38.30 9.70
CA MET A 345 28.97 38.45 9.95
C MET A 345 28.53 37.09 10.51
N GLY A 346 28.02 36.89 11.71
CA GLY A 346 27.57 37.73 12.80
C GLY A 346 26.69 36.77 13.61
N ARG A 347 27.14 36.32 14.78
CA ARG A 347 26.41 35.39 15.64
C ARG A 347 25.15 36.06 16.21
N GLY A 348 24.03 35.33 16.18
CA GLY A 348 23.02 35.37 17.22
C GLY A 348 21.65 35.91 16.82
N VAL A 349 20.69 34.99 16.58
CA VAL A 349 19.41 34.91 17.31
C VAL A 349 18.98 33.43 17.29
N VAL A 350 19.28 32.71 18.37
CA VAL A 350 18.48 31.54 18.77
C VAL A 350 17.38 32.12 19.64
N GLY A 351 16.15 32.14 19.11
CA GLY A 351 15.00 32.76 19.76
C GLY A 351 13.72 32.31 19.10
N VAL A 352 13.10 31.29 19.70
CA VAL A 352 11.65 31.04 19.79
C VAL A 352 10.77 31.76 18.76
N VAL A 353 10.32 31.03 17.73
CA VAL A 353 8.97 31.21 17.15
C VAL A 353 8.37 29.82 16.90
N GLY A 354 8.06 29.13 18.00
CA GLY A 354 6.94 28.22 18.02
C GLY A 354 5.71 29.06 18.37
N SER A 355 4.87 29.35 17.39
CA SER A 355 3.41 29.56 17.54
C SER A 355 2.84 30.24 16.28
N TYR A 356 1.73 29.67 15.79
CA TYR A 356 0.87 30.16 14.71
C TYR A 356 1.27 29.88 13.26
N LEU A 357 1.44 28.59 12.93
CA LEU A 357 0.94 28.11 11.65
C LEU A 357 -0.55 27.74 11.84
N PRO A 358 -1.49 28.32 11.06
CA PRO A 358 -2.90 27.96 11.17
C PRO A 358 -3.07 26.46 10.85
N GLN A 359 -3.84 25.75 11.70
CA GLN A 359 -4.08 24.31 11.56
C GLN A 359 -4.60 23.92 10.16
N SER A 360 -5.25 24.85 9.46
CA SER A 360 -5.75 24.67 8.08
C SER A 360 -4.66 24.54 7.00
N VAL A 361 -3.40 24.91 7.27
CA VAL A 361 -2.30 24.78 6.29
C VAL A 361 -1.47 23.51 6.54
N THR A 362 -1.47 22.97 7.77
CA THR A 362 -0.76 21.73 8.11
C THR A 362 -1.55 20.47 7.72
N GLU A 363 -2.89 20.52 7.75
CA GLU A 363 -3.77 19.43 7.31
C GLU A 363 -3.70 19.16 5.79
N MET A 364 -3.16 20.10 5.01
CA MET A 364 -3.10 19.99 3.55
C MET A 364 -1.95 19.08 3.06
N TRP A 365 -1.04 18.65 3.95
CA TRP A 365 0.20 17.97 3.60
C TRP A 365 0.46 16.64 4.31
N GLU A 366 -0.31 16.28 5.34
CA GLU A 366 -0.20 14.95 5.94
C GLU A 366 -1.08 13.94 5.19
N PRO A 367 -0.52 12.82 4.69
CA PRO A 367 -1.35 11.82 4.02
C PRO A 367 -2.35 11.25 5.03
N LEU A 368 -3.61 11.14 4.60
CA LEU A 368 -4.70 10.62 5.41
C LEU A 368 -4.31 9.25 5.99
N ARG A 369 -4.45 9.12 7.31
CA ARG A 369 -4.30 7.83 7.99
C ARG A 369 -5.52 6.94 7.70
N ASP A 370 -5.41 5.71 8.15
CA ASP A 370 -6.50 4.75 8.13
C ASP A 370 -7.73 5.24 8.89
N PHE A 371 -8.90 5.05 8.28
CA PHE A 371 -10.20 5.34 8.89
C PHE A 371 -10.53 4.30 9.97
N ALA A 372 -10.23 3.03 9.67
CA ALA A 372 -10.37 1.93 10.60
C ALA A 372 -9.21 0.94 10.44
N TYR A 373 -8.94 0.15 11.47
CA TYR A 373 -7.94 -0.92 11.41
C TYR A 373 -8.43 -2.19 12.11
N ILE A 374 -7.88 -3.32 11.70
CA ILE A 374 -8.14 -4.63 12.29
C ILE A 374 -6.82 -5.31 12.59
N LYS A 375 -6.67 -5.86 13.80
CA LYS A 375 -5.53 -6.71 14.16
C LYS A 375 -5.85 -8.17 13.86
N ILE A 376 -5.02 -8.81 13.05
CA ILE A 376 -5.16 -10.23 12.73
C ILE A 376 -4.66 -11.04 13.94
N PRO A 377 -5.47 -11.95 14.50
CA PRO A 377 -5.03 -12.80 15.60
C PRO A 377 -3.89 -13.70 15.12
N ARG A 378 -2.74 -13.65 15.78
CA ARG A 378 -1.71 -14.66 15.59
C ARG A 378 -2.12 -15.91 16.37
N SER A 379 -2.27 -17.04 15.68
CA SER A 379 -2.44 -18.32 16.34
C SER A 379 -1.25 -18.55 17.28
N SER A 380 -1.48 -18.48 18.59
CA SER A 380 -0.47 -18.66 19.62
C SER A 380 -0.11 -20.13 19.82
N ALA A 381 0.05 -20.90 18.74
CA ALA A 381 0.50 -22.30 18.78
C ALA A 381 1.99 -22.45 19.18
N SER A 382 2.59 -21.42 19.78
CA SER A 382 3.92 -21.45 20.41
C SER A 382 3.93 -20.90 21.85
N ALA A 383 2.78 -20.54 22.44
CA ALA A 383 2.69 -20.15 23.85
C ALA A 383 2.37 -21.37 24.74
N GLY A 384 3.22 -22.39 24.68
CA GLY A 384 3.02 -23.63 25.42
C GLY A 384 4.11 -24.67 25.21
N GLY A 385 5.38 -24.30 25.44
CA GLY A 385 6.49 -25.24 25.41
C GLY A 385 7.78 -24.59 24.99
N ARG A 386 8.68 -24.36 25.96
CA ARG A 386 10.06 -23.99 25.68
C ARG A 386 10.75 -25.14 24.95
N MET A 387 10.88 -25.05 23.62
CA MET A 387 11.92 -25.76 22.88
C MET A 387 12.73 -24.73 22.11
N SER A 388 13.98 -24.56 22.51
CA SER A 388 14.98 -23.76 21.81
C SER A 388 15.23 -24.36 20.42
N GLY A 389 15.08 -23.55 19.37
CA GLY A 389 15.56 -23.90 18.03
C GLY A 389 14.56 -23.79 16.87
N ALA A 390 13.35 -23.27 17.08
CA ALA A 390 12.42 -23.05 15.97
C ALA A 390 12.80 -21.79 15.14
N SER A 391 13.01 -21.99 13.84
CA SER A 391 13.09 -20.95 12.81
C SER A 391 12.02 -19.87 13.01
N PRO A 392 12.28 -18.57 12.72
CA PRO A 392 11.24 -17.55 12.81
C PRO A 392 9.99 -18.03 12.07
N SER A 393 8.86 -18.11 12.79
CA SER A 393 7.58 -18.53 12.24
C SER A 393 7.33 -17.79 10.92
N ALA A 394 7.10 -18.53 9.84
CA ALA A 394 6.87 -17.96 8.53
C ALA A 394 5.80 -16.86 8.61
N PRO A 395 5.94 -15.74 7.88
CA PRO A 395 5.01 -14.63 7.99
C PRO A 395 3.60 -15.06 7.56
N LEU A 396 2.61 -14.72 8.38
CA LEU A 396 1.21 -15.06 8.14
C LEU A 396 0.68 -14.20 6.98
N ARG A 397 0.50 -14.81 5.80
CA ARG A 397 -0.06 -14.10 4.65
C ARG A 397 -1.56 -13.97 4.81
N SER A 398 -2.12 -12.89 4.29
CA SER A 398 -3.55 -12.64 4.38
C SER A 398 -4.12 -12.01 3.11
N VAL A 399 -5.33 -12.42 2.76
CA VAL A 399 -6.16 -11.83 1.70
C VAL A 399 -7.33 -11.13 2.36
N VAL A 400 -7.64 -9.92 1.92
CA VAL A 400 -8.70 -9.09 2.49
C VAL A 400 -9.72 -8.70 1.43
N ALA A 401 -11.00 -8.67 1.81
CA ALA A 401 -12.09 -8.14 1.02
C ALA A 401 -13.17 -7.54 1.94
N MET A 402 -14.11 -6.79 1.38
CA MET A 402 -15.32 -6.38 2.07
C MET A 402 -16.52 -7.14 1.51
N SER A 403 -17.44 -7.50 2.40
CA SER A 403 -18.70 -8.15 2.00
C SER A 403 -19.46 -7.28 1.00
N SER A 404 -20.15 -7.94 0.08
CA SER A 404 -20.99 -7.30 -0.92
C SER A 404 -22.33 -6.82 -0.36
N SER A 405 -22.80 -7.45 0.71
CA SER A 405 -24.12 -7.23 1.33
C SER A 405 -24.07 -6.35 2.58
N SER A 406 -22.91 -6.25 3.22
CA SER A 406 -22.75 -5.64 4.54
C SER A 406 -21.39 -4.92 4.66
N PRO A 407 -21.24 -3.95 5.58
CA PRO A 407 -19.96 -3.26 5.81
C PRO A 407 -18.97 -4.14 6.62
N GLN A 408 -18.99 -5.45 6.38
CA GLN A 408 -18.12 -6.42 7.04
C GLN A 408 -16.81 -6.57 6.29
N VAL A 409 -15.71 -6.58 7.03
CA VAL A 409 -14.37 -6.85 6.49
C VAL A 409 -14.07 -8.33 6.69
N MET A 410 -13.73 -8.99 5.60
CA MET A 410 -13.41 -10.40 5.52
C MET A 410 -11.90 -10.57 5.36
N VAL A 411 -11.28 -11.33 6.26
CA VAL A 411 -9.85 -11.59 6.26
C VAL A 411 -9.62 -13.10 6.25
N VAL A 412 -8.82 -13.57 5.31
CA VAL A 412 -8.44 -14.98 5.19
C VAL A 412 -6.94 -15.11 5.32
N THR A 413 -6.47 -16.02 6.16
CA THR A 413 -5.04 -16.19 6.50
C THR A 413 -4.46 -17.49 5.93
N SER A 414 -3.13 -17.53 5.74
CA SER A 414 -2.44 -18.67 5.14
C SER A 414 -2.42 -19.95 5.99
N ASP A 415 -2.79 -19.85 7.27
CA ASP A 415 -3.00 -21.00 8.16
C ASP A 415 -4.44 -21.56 8.06
N GLY A 416 -5.29 -20.98 7.22
CA GLY A 416 -6.65 -21.45 6.95
C GLY A 416 -7.74 -20.80 7.80
N GLY A 417 -7.44 -19.75 8.57
CA GLY A 417 -8.45 -18.97 9.27
C GLY A 417 -9.26 -18.07 8.33
N PHE A 418 -10.58 -18.04 8.51
CA PHE A 418 -11.48 -17.07 7.88
C PHE A 418 -12.18 -16.25 8.96
N TYR A 419 -11.93 -14.95 8.96
CA TYR A 419 -12.37 -14.02 9.99
C TYR A 419 -13.25 -12.94 9.39
N VAL A 420 -14.38 -12.68 10.03
CA VAL A 420 -15.33 -11.63 9.63
C VAL A 420 -15.38 -10.59 10.75
N TYR A 421 -15.06 -9.35 10.41
CA TYR A 421 -15.02 -8.22 11.33
C TYR A 421 -16.10 -7.20 10.97
N ASN A 422 -16.63 -6.53 11.99
CA ASN A 422 -17.42 -5.32 11.84
C ASN A 422 -16.52 -4.10 12.07
N ILE A 423 -16.85 -3.01 11.38
CA ILE A 423 -16.26 -1.69 11.58
C ILE A 423 -17.37 -0.67 11.82
N ASP A 424 -17.11 0.29 12.73
CA ASP A 424 -17.99 1.44 12.90
C ASP A 424 -17.83 2.36 11.69
N MET A 425 -18.89 2.51 10.90
CA MET A 425 -18.88 3.30 9.67
C MET A 425 -19.00 4.81 9.92
N GLU A 426 -19.37 5.22 11.14
CA GLU A 426 -19.47 6.63 11.55
C GLU A 426 -18.11 7.11 12.06
N ASN A 427 -17.57 6.43 13.08
CA ASN A 427 -16.37 6.88 13.79
C ASN A 427 -15.08 6.19 13.35
N GLY A 428 -15.17 5.05 12.67
CA GLY A 428 -14.00 4.24 12.32
C GLY A 428 -13.38 3.55 13.53
N GLY A 429 -12.04 3.50 13.58
CA GLY A 429 -11.30 2.92 14.70
C GLY A 429 -11.04 1.41 14.59
N GLU A 430 -10.92 0.71 15.72
CA GLU A 430 -10.60 -0.72 15.75
C GLU A 430 -11.83 -1.56 15.41
N GLY A 431 -11.75 -2.35 14.33
CA GLY A 431 -12.77 -3.33 13.98
C GLY A 431 -12.76 -4.52 14.94
N TYR A 432 -13.94 -5.05 15.24
CA TYR A 432 -14.10 -6.17 16.17
C TYR A 432 -14.54 -7.44 15.45
N LEU A 433 -14.03 -8.59 15.93
CA LEU A 433 -14.31 -9.90 15.34
C LEU A 433 -15.76 -10.31 15.61
N VAL A 434 -16.47 -10.73 14.57
CA VAL A 434 -17.87 -11.17 14.65
C VAL A 434 -17.97 -12.67 14.45
N LYS A 435 -17.29 -13.21 13.44
CA LYS A 435 -17.32 -14.64 13.11
C LYS A 435 -15.91 -15.13 12.77
N GLN A 436 -15.63 -16.36 13.14
CA GLN A 436 -14.41 -17.07 12.78
C GLN A 436 -14.78 -18.46 12.27
N PHE A 437 -14.15 -18.86 11.17
CA PHE A 437 -14.30 -20.15 10.54
C PHE A 437 -12.93 -20.70 10.14
N SER A 438 -12.88 -21.98 9.76
CA SER A 438 -11.71 -22.62 9.17
C SER A 438 -12.04 -23.07 7.75
N VAL A 439 -11.16 -22.78 6.79
CA VAL A 439 -11.30 -23.28 5.41
C VAL A 439 -10.62 -24.64 5.20
N LEU A 440 -9.86 -25.10 6.20
CA LEU A 440 -9.10 -26.36 6.13
C LEU A 440 -9.81 -27.51 6.83
N GLU A 441 -10.50 -27.23 7.94
CA GLU A 441 -11.23 -28.24 8.71
C GLU A 441 -12.53 -28.68 8.01
N GLY A 442 -12.95 -29.93 8.26
CA GLY A 442 -14.21 -30.47 7.75
C GLY A 442 -15.41 -29.87 8.48
N ASP A 443 -16.56 -29.82 7.82
CA ASP A 443 -17.80 -29.13 8.27
C ASP A 443 -18.32 -29.56 9.67
N ASP A 444 -17.81 -30.65 10.25
CA ASP A 444 -18.21 -31.17 11.56
C ASP A 444 -17.82 -30.27 12.77
N LYS A 445 -17.16 -29.12 12.53
CA LYS A 445 -16.77 -28.15 13.57
C LYS A 445 -17.07 -26.68 13.21
N ASN A 446 -17.99 -26.41 12.28
CA ASN A 446 -18.42 -25.03 11.98
C ASN A 446 -19.29 -24.39 13.09
N ASP A 447 -19.23 -24.92 14.33
CA ASP A 447 -19.88 -24.31 15.48
C ASP A 447 -19.23 -22.97 15.79
N VAL A 448 -20.05 -21.93 15.67
CA VAL A 448 -19.76 -20.54 15.98
C VAL A 448 -19.20 -20.45 17.40
N SER A 449 -17.88 -20.31 17.55
CA SER A 449 -17.29 -19.86 18.81
C SER A 449 -17.61 -18.38 18.99
N THR A 450 -18.80 -18.12 19.54
CA THR A 450 -19.19 -16.78 19.99
C THR A 450 -18.29 -16.43 21.17
N TYR A 451 -17.19 -15.72 20.92
CA TYR A 451 -16.42 -15.14 22.01
C TYR A 451 -17.27 -14.03 22.63
N GLY A 452 -17.83 -14.32 23.81
CA GLY A 452 -18.52 -13.33 24.63
C GLY A 452 -17.58 -12.18 24.95
N GLY A 453 -17.98 -10.96 24.58
CA GLY A 453 -17.38 -9.75 25.12
C GLY A 453 -17.78 -9.55 26.59
N PRO A 454 -16.98 -8.80 27.37
CA PRO A 454 -17.35 -8.38 28.73
C PRO A 454 -18.59 -7.47 28.74
#